data_AF-A0A1F6NYM4-F1
#
_entry.id   AF-A0A1F6NYM4-F1
#
_cell.length_a   1.000
_cell.length_b   1.000
_cell.length_c   1.000
_cell.angle_alpha   90.00
_cell.angle_beta   90.00
_cell.angle_gamma   90.00
#
_symmetry.space_group_name_H-M   'P 1'
#
loop_
_entity.id
_entity.type
_entity.pdbx_description
1 polymer ?
#
loop_
_entity_poly.entity_id
_entity_poly.type
_entity_poly.pdbx_seq_one_letter_code
_entity_poly.pdbx_strand_id
1 'polypeptide(L)'
;MPELRRIYFNQEPISQKYQTDMTKADMSNIQEYLCDYPELNKLKKDIQWDVVWKIIDEIAKKSGIDPKDLNKLYPNSIVGLKDFQLDKIDDDPLLGVYLPKLNAIGIDFDKIKDNAKDTKVNEKLIAIMTIFHELVHSVAIVTLDSKEFQYGNANIVNQSVQTGYHSTEKVVDFEKGKTVFKKYTDRFFAVNEAITEEMAFELFKEYAQRTGDISKLDIDEFTKNIHRSDKFDLNFAIKCLKKMCDIVGIKAGVQGDVVWKGFVRGVFYDKTLEKSDVKKWFSDAFSPGFLEELAEIKISDDFAILMDKYKIV
;
A
#
# COMPACT_ATOMS: atom_id res chain seq x y z
N MET A 1 15.72 41.65 -13.53
CA MET A 1 15.68 40.19 -13.31
C MET A 1 14.72 39.95 -12.15
N PRO A 2 13.58 39.30 -12.35
CA PRO A 2 12.64 39.04 -11.26
C PRO A 2 13.17 37.91 -10.36
N GLU A 3 13.10 38.11 -9.06
CA GLU A 3 13.56 37.18 -8.03
C GLU A 3 12.77 35.86 -8.05
N LEU A 4 13.51 34.74 -8.00
CA LEU A 4 12.98 33.39 -7.79
C LEU A 4 12.33 33.30 -6.42
N ARG A 5 10.98 33.32 -6.34
CA ARG A 5 10.25 32.88 -5.14
C ARG A 5 10.23 31.35 -5.12
N ARG A 6 11.10 30.75 -4.30
CA ARG A 6 10.97 29.35 -3.90
C ARG A 6 9.89 29.24 -2.83
N ILE A 7 8.77 28.60 -3.14
CA ILE A 7 7.82 28.15 -2.12
C ILE A 7 8.26 26.73 -1.74
N TYR A 8 8.80 26.58 -0.52
CA TYR A 8 9.10 25.27 0.05
C TYR A 8 7.83 24.73 0.70
N PHE A 9 7.34 23.57 0.26
CA PHE A 9 6.46 22.74 1.08
C PHE A 9 7.35 21.79 1.90
N ASN A 10 7.12 21.72 3.21
CA ASN A 10 7.97 21.06 4.20
C ASN A 10 8.11 19.55 3.95
N GLN A 11 9.33 19.04 4.17
CA GLN A 11 9.67 17.61 4.27
C GLN A 11 9.31 17.03 5.65
N GLU A 12 8.10 17.26 6.14
CA GLU A 12 7.62 16.58 7.35
C GLU A 12 6.84 15.34 6.91
N PRO A 13 7.05 14.15 7.54
CA PRO A 13 6.11 13.04 7.45
C PRO A 13 4.70 13.58 7.71
N ILE A 14 3.66 12.95 7.15
CA ILE A 14 2.27 13.29 7.50
C ILE A 14 1.99 12.84 8.95
N SER A 15 2.67 13.43 9.93
CA SER A 15 2.33 13.40 11.34
C SER A 15 1.40 14.60 11.58
N GLN A 16 0.09 14.35 11.57
CA GLN A 16 -1.01 15.23 12.02
C GLN A 16 -1.17 16.63 11.39
N LYS A 17 -0.16 17.18 10.70
CA LYS A 17 -0.12 18.59 10.26
C LYS A 17 -0.68 18.83 8.85
N TYR A 18 -0.92 17.75 8.11
CA TYR A 18 -1.53 17.77 6.77
C TYR A 18 -2.90 17.08 6.76
N GLN A 19 -3.74 17.38 7.76
CA GLN A 19 -5.18 17.56 7.49
C GLN A 19 -5.32 18.81 6.60
N THR A 20 -4.76 18.75 5.38
CA THR A 20 -4.83 19.86 4.44
C THR A 20 -6.26 20.06 4.02
N ASP A 21 -6.70 21.31 4.08
CA ASP A 21 -7.96 21.80 3.54
C ASP A 21 -8.28 21.13 2.20
N MET A 22 -9.21 20.17 2.24
CA MET A 22 -9.72 19.55 1.03
C MET A 22 -10.27 20.64 0.12
N THR A 23 -9.90 20.61 -1.16
CA THR A 23 -10.64 21.42 -2.11
C THR A 23 -12.05 20.84 -2.26
N LYS A 24 -13.06 21.69 -2.44
CA LYS A 24 -14.43 21.22 -2.77
C LYS A 24 -14.46 20.28 -3.99
N ALA A 25 -13.45 20.34 -4.85
CA ALA A 25 -13.31 19.51 -6.04
C ALA A 25 -12.92 18.05 -5.72
N ASP A 26 -12.09 17.81 -4.70
CA ASP A 26 -11.71 16.44 -4.32
C ASP A 26 -12.91 15.67 -3.74
N MET A 27 -13.74 16.36 -2.95
CA MET A 27 -14.99 15.78 -2.42
C MET A 27 -16.05 15.56 -3.50
N SER A 28 -16.16 16.44 -4.51
CA SER A 28 -17.16 16.25 -5.56
C SER A 28 -16.89 15.01 -6.41
N ASN A 29 -15.62 14.63 -6.58
CA ASN A 29 -15.22 13.49 -7.41
C ASN A 29 -15.51 12.13 -6.76
N ILE A 30 -15.51 12.02 -5.43
CA ILE A 30 -15.84 10.76 -4.76
C ILE A 30 -17.34 10.65 -4.43
N GLN A 31 -18.05 11.77 -4.38
CA GLN A 31 -19.44 11.82 -3.92
C GLN A 31 -20.40 11.02 -4.80
N GLU A 32 -20.10 10.88 -6.09
CA GLU A 32 -20.88 10.05 -7.02
C GLU A 32 -20.74 8.54 -6.77
N TYR A 33 -19.64 8.12 -6.14
CA TYR A 33 -19.36 6.71 -5.81
C TYR A 33 -19.80 6.34 -4.40
N LEU A 34 -20.09 7.32 -3.54
CA LEU A 34 -20.48 7.06 -2.15
C LEU A 34 -21.78 6.24 -2.12
N CYS A 35 -21.72 5.09 -1.45
CA CYS A 35 -22.85 4.19 -1.27
C CYS A 35 -23.00 3.84 0.21
N ASP A 36 -24.25 3.79 0.67
CA ASP A 36 -24.56 3.32 2.02
C ASP A 36 -24.80 1.81 2.00
N TYR A 37 -23.81 1.05 2.48
CA TYR A 37 -23.89 -0.40 2.62
C TYR A 37 -24.27 -0.77 4.08
N PRO A 38 -25.50 -1.27 4.35
CA PRO A 38 -25.91 -1.68 5.69
C PRO A 38 -25.00 -2.74 6.31
N GLU A 39 -24.52 -3.68 5.50
CA GLU A 39 -23.62 -4.76 5.89
C GLU A 39 -22.25 -4.22 6.33
N LEU A 40 -21.71 -3.25 5.58
CA LEU A 40 -20.48 -2.57 5.93
C LEU A 40 -20.64 -1.77 7.24
N ASN A 41 -21.77 -1.08 7.43
CA ASN A 41 -22.05 -0.35 8.67
C ASN A 41 -22.21 -1.25 9.88
N LYS A 42 -22.79 -2.45 9.70
CA LYS A 42 -22.83 -3.49 10.73
C LYS A 42 -21.41 -4.00 11.02
N LEU A 43 -20.64 -4.34 9.98
CA LEU A 43 -19.29 -4.85 10.12
C LEU A 43 -18.38 -3.90 10.91
N LYS A 44 -18.43 -2.60 10.61
CA LYS A 44 -17.68 -1.57 11.35
C LYS A 44 -17.94 -1.60 12.86
N LYS A 45 -19.15 -1.97 13.29
CA LYS A 45 -19.53 -2.09 14.70
C LYS A 45 -19.10 -3.42 15.31
N ASP A 46 -19.05 -4.48 14.51
CA ASP A 46 -18.66 -5.81 14.93
C ASP A 46 -17.14 -5.96 15.10
N ILE A 47 -16.32 -5.12 14.44
CA ILE A 47 -14.85 -5.14 14.58
C ILE A 47 -14.45 -4.59 15.95
N GLN A 48 -13.62 -5.34 16.68
CA GLN A 48 -13.01 -4.92 17.94
C GLN A 48 -11.78 -4.03 17.66
N TRP A 49 -12.03 -2.74 17.39
CA TRP A 49 -11.00 -1.78 16.94
C TRP A 49 -9.83 -1.60 17.91
N ASP A 50 -10.08 -1.71 19.20
CA ASP A 50 -9.04 -1.66 20.23
C ASP A 50 -8.05 -2.83 20.09
N VAL A 51 -8.54 -4.02 19.75
CA VAL A 51 -7.70 -5.20 19.47
C VAL A 51 -6.87 -4.98 18.21
N VAL A 52 -7.48 -4.47 17.13
CA VAL A 52 -6.79 -4.15 15.87
C VAL A 52 -5.64 -3.18 16.13
N TRP A 53 -5.93 -2.04 16.79
CA TRP A 53 -4.92 -1.03 17.06
C TRP A 53 -3.85 -1.50 18.03
N LYS A 54 -4.19 -2.36 19.00
CA LYS A 54 -3.19 -2.99 19.88
C LYS A 54 -2.19 -3.83 19.08
N ILE A 55 -2.63 -4.60 18.09
CA ILE A 55 -1.75 -5.44 17.26
C ILE A 55 -0.85 -4.54 16.39
N ILE A 56 -1.41 -3.54 15.71
CA ILE A 56 -0.65 -2.61 14.88
C ILE A 56 0.38 -1.83 15.72
N ASP A 57 0.00 -1.38 16.92
CA ASP A 57 0.91 -0.68 17.85
C ASP A 57 2.08 -1.58 18.28
N GLU A 58 1.84 -2.87 18.49
CA GLU A 58 2.90 -3.84 18.81
C GLU A 58 3.86 -4.06 17.63
N ILE A 59 3.34 -4.10 16.39
CA ILE A 59 4.14 -4.19 15.17
C ILE A 59 5.01 -2.92 15.02
N ALA A 60 4.40 -1.74 15.15
CA ALA A 60 5.10 -0.45 15.06
C ALA A 60 6.21 -0.32 16.12
N LYS A 61 5.92 -0.68 17.38
CA LYS A 61 6.93 -0.68 18.46
C LYS A 61 8.11 -1.61 18.16
N LYS A 62 7.86 -2.82 17.65
CA LYS A 62 8.92 -3.76 17.25
C LYS A 62 9.76 -3.21 16.09
N SER A 63 9.17 -2.37 15.24
CA SER A 63 9.83 -1.64 14.17
C SER A 63 10.54 -0.35 14.62
N GLY A 64 10.45 0.01 15.91
CA GLY A 64 11.07 1.21 16.47
C GLY A 64 10.34 2.51 16.13
N ILE A 65 9.03 2.43 15.90
CA ILE A 65 8.14 3.57 15.63
C ILE A 65 7.29 3.83 16.87
N ASP A 66 7.08 5.09 17.25
CA ASP A 66 6.14 5.45 18.31
C ASP A 66 4.71 5.30 17.76
N PRO A 67 3.84 4.45 18.34
CA PRO A 67 2.47 4.30 17.88
C PRO A 67 1.64 5.58 17.85
N LYS A 68 2.06 6.63 18.55
CA LYS A 68 1.41 7.95 18.50
C LYS A 68 1.58 8.65 17.17
N ASP A 69 2.61 8.29 16.41
CA ASP A 69 2.91 8.87 15.09
C ASP A 69 2.14 8.16 13.97
N LEU A 70 1.46 7.05 14.27
CA LEU A 70 0.65 6.32 13.29
C LEU A 70 -0.62 7.08 12.95
N ASN A 71 -0.96 7.11 11.67
CA ASN A 71 -2.24 7.59 11.20
C ASN A 71 -3.33 6.54 11.43
N LYS A 72 -3.96 6.60 12.60
CA LYS A 72 -5.00 5.65 13.01
C LYS A 72 -6.38 6.03 12.45
N LEU A 73 -6.97 5.13 11.68
CA LEU A 73 -8.33 5.26 11.17
C LEU A 73 -9.35 4.54 12.04
N TYR A 74 -10.56 5.07 12.11
CA TYR A 74 -11.65 4.52 12.92
C TYR A 74 -12.87 4.26 12.04
N PRO A 75 -13.93 3.60 12.55
CA PRO A 75 -15.15 3.31 11.77
C PRO A 75 -15.65 4.44 10.88
N ASN A 76 -15.63 5.68 11.37
CA ASN A 76 -16.16 6.83 10.63
C ASN A 76 -15.32 7.20 9.40
N SER A 77 -14.08 6.74 9.31
CA SER A 77 -13.19 6.92 8.15
C SER A 77 -13.37 5.82 7.09
N ILE A 78 -14.24 4.84 7.32
CA ILE A 78 -14.50 3.76 6.36
C ILE A 78 -15.83 4.06 5.68
N VAL A 79 -15.82 4.21 4.36
CA VAL A 79 -16.98 4.58 3.56
C VAL A 79 -17.26 3.51 2.50
N GLY A 80 -18.53 3.37 2.12
CA GLY A 80 -18.89 2.54 0.98
C GLY A 80 -18.60 3.29 -0.31
N LEU A 81 -17.91 2.64 -1.25
CA LEU A 81 -17.68 3.12 -2.60
C LEU A 81 -18.19 2.07 -3.57
N LYS A 82 -19.11 2.45 -4.46
CA LYS A 82 -19.63 1.56 -5.47
C LYS A 82 -19.01 1.86 -6.82
N ASP A 83 -18.60 0.83 -7.56
CA ASP A 83 -18.09 0.95 -8.93
C ASP A 83 -16.88 1.91 -9.05
N PHE A 84 -16.17 2.13 -7.94
CA PHE A 84 -14.99 3.00 -7.91
C PHE A 84 -13.83 2.30 -8.61
N GLN A 85 -13.19 3.03 -9.51
CA GLN A 85 -11.98 2.62 -10.22
C GLN A 85 -10.94 3.74 -10.05
N LEU A 86 -9.80 3.42 -9.45
CA LEU A 86 -8.61 4.25 -9.60
C LEU A 86 -8.12 4.08 -11.04
N ASP A 87 -7.86 5.19 -11.73
CA ASP A 87 -7.20 5.31 -13.04
C ASP A 87 -7.09 3.98 -13.81
N LYS A 88 -7.94 3.78 -14.85
CA LYS A 88 -8.14 2.63 -15.78
C LYS A 88 -6.94 1.74 -16.20
N ILE A 89 -5.99 1.46 -15.32
CA ILE A 89 -4.71 0.82 -15.58
C ILE A 89 -4.83 -0.68 -15.29
N ASP A 90 -5.73 -1.08 -14.38
CA ASP A 90 -6.02 -2.48 -14.11
C ASP A 90 -7.50 -2.78 -14.35
N ASP A 91 -7.76 -3.80 -15.16
CA ASP A 91 -9.10 -4.35 -15.38
C ASP A 91 -9.64 -5.09 -14.14
N ASP A 92 -8.83 -5.23 -13.09
CA ASP A 92 -9.21 -5.90 -11.85
C ASP A 92 -9.97 -4.96 -10.90
N PRO A 93 -11.20 -5.33 -10.54
CA PRO A 93 -12.03 -4.49 -9.70
C PRO A 93 -11.51 -4.47 -8.25
N LEU A 94 -11.05 -3.31 -7.79
CA LEU A 94 -10.62 -3.10 -6.40
C LEU A 94 -11.76 -3.38 -5.40
N LEU A 95 -11.47 -4.18 -4.37
CA LEU A 95 -12.39 -4.45 -3.24
C LEU A 95 -12.38 -3.30 -2.22
N GLY A 96 -11.23 -2.66 -2.06
CA GLY A 96 -10.99 -1.56 -1.15
C GLY A 96 -9.90 -0.65 -1.67
N VAL A 97 -9.80 0.53 -1.07
CA VAL A 97 -8.76 1.51 -1.37
C VAL A 97 -8.60 2.48 -0.21
N TYR A 98 -7.37 2.66 0.26
CA TYR A 98 -7.00 3.78 1.09
C TYR A 98 -6.84 5.03 0.22
N LEU A 99 -7.51 6.11 0.60
CA LEU A 99 -7.51 7.39 -0.09
C LEU A 99 -6.74 8.40 0.78
N PRO A 100 -5.41 8.57 0.59
CA PRO A 100 -4.59 9.39 1.49
C PRO A 100 -5.06 10.83 1.61
N LYS A 101 -5.58 11.41 0.51
CA LYS A 101 -6.10 12.78 0.49
C LYS A 101 -7.35 12.98 1.35
N LEU A 102 -8.16 11.94 1.49
CA LEU A 102 -9.38 11.96 2.31
C LEU A 102 -9.15 11.40 3.70
N ASN A 103 -7.98 10.79 3.92
CA ASN A 103 -7.66 9.99 5.08
C ASN A 103 -8.78 8.98 5.42
N ALA A 104 -9.25 8.28 4.39
CA ALA A 104 -10.41 7.41 4.46
C ALA A 104 -10.15 6.12 3.68
N ILE A 105 -10.86 5.06 4.06
CA ILE A 105 -10.86 3.78 3.37
C ILE A 105 -12.20 3.65 2.63
N GLY A 106 -12.14 3.52 1.32
CA GLY A 106 -13.27 3.15 0.50
C GLY A 106 -13.40 1.64 0.38
N ILE A 107 -14.62 1.11 0.49
CA ILE A 107 -14.91 -0.32 0.36
C ILE A 107 -16.07 -0.53 -0.62
N ASP A 108 -15.86 -1.39 -1.60
CA ASP A 108 -16.91 -1.86 -2.51
C ASP A 108 -17.47 -3.20 -2.03
N PHE A 109 -18.56 -3.12 -1.28
CA PHE A 109 -19.13 -4.30 -0.63
C PHE A 109 -19.85 -5.23 -1.62
N ASP A 110 -20.31 -4.72 -2.77
CA ASP A 110 -20.92 -5.56 -3.80
C ASP A 110 -19.86 -6.47 -4.44
N LYS A 111 -18.66 -5.94 -4.73
CA LYS A 111 -17.54 -6.75 -5.20
C LYS A 111 -17.05 -7.75 -4.16
N ILE A 112 -17.06 -7.40 -2.87
CA ILE A 112 -16.76 -8.35 -1.79
C ILE A 112 -17.75 -9.52 -1.80
N LYS A 113 -19.05 -9.25 -1.98
CA LYS A 113 -20.08 -10.29 -2.09
C LYS A 113 -19.86 -11.20 -3.29
N ASP A 114 -19.45 -10.64 -4.42
CA ASP A 114 -19.17 -11.42 -5.62
C ASP A 114 -17.91 -12.28 -5.44
N ASN A 115 -16.84 -11.71 -4.86
CA ASN A 115 -15.64 -12.46 -4.52
C ASN A 115 -15.92 -13.59 -3.51
N ALA A 116 -16.77 -13.35 -2.51
CA ALA A 116 -17.22 -14.34 -1.54
C ALA A 116 -17.93 -15.53 -2.20
N LYS A 117 -18.82 -15.26 -3.19
CA LYS A 117 -19.50 -16.31 -3.95
C LYS A 117 -18.51 -17.15 -4.76
N ASP A 118 -17.57 -16.50 -5.44
CA ASP A 118 -16.62 -17.15 -6.34
C ASP A 118 -15.59 -18.02 -5.61
N THR A 119 -15.18 -17.56 -4.43
CA THR A 119 -14.15 -18.22 -3.60
C THR A 119 -14.74 -19.13 -2.54
N LYS A 120 -16.07 -19.06 -2.33
CA LYS A 120 -16.82 -19.74 -1.26
C LYS A 120 -16.36 -19.38 0.15
N VAL A 121 -15.72 -18.22 0.30
CA VAL A 121 -15.29 -17.69 1.60
C VAL A 121 -16.34 -16.72 2.13
N ASN A 122 -16.49 -16.66 3.45
CA ASN A 122 -17.42 -15.76 4.09
C ASN A 122 -17.10 -14.28 3.76
N GLU A 123 -18.09 -13.54 3.23
CA GLU A 123 -17.98 -12.12 2.88
C GLU A 123 -17.45 -11.24 4.02
N LYS A 124 -17.79 -11.58 5.28
CA LYS A 124 -17.31 -10.86 6.46
C LYS A 124 -15.79 -10.97 6.59
N LEU A 125 -15.20 -12.12 6.28
CA LEU A 125 -13.76 -12.34 6.42
C LEU A 125 -13.00 -11.60 5.33
N ILE A 126 -13.50 -11.64 4.09
CA ILE A 126 -12.97 -10.86 2.97
C ILE A 126 -13.01 -9.37 3.31
N ALA A 127 -14.15 -8.86 3.77
CA ALA A 127 -14.28 -7.46 4.15
C ALA A 127 -13.33 -7.04 5.29
N ILE A 128 -13.15 -7.89 6.32
CA ILE A 128 -12.18 -7.62 7.40
C ILE A 128 -10.75 -7.56 6.84
N MET A 129 -10.37 -8.54 6.02
CA MET A 129 -9.04 -8.56 5.41
C MET A 129 -8.81 -7.34 4.51
N THR A 130 -9.77 -6.97 3.67
CA THR A 130 -9.71 -5.76 2.84
C THR A 130 -9.54 -4.51 3.70
N ILE A 131 -10.31 -4.36 4.78
CA ILE A 131 -10.13 -3.23 5.70
C ILE A 131 -8.72 -3.24 6.32
N PHE A 132 -8.22 -4.40 6.73
CA PHE A 132 -6.89 -4.52 7.34
C PHE A 132 -5.77 -4.20 6.35
N HIS A 133 -5.91 -4.59 5.09
CA HIS A 133 -5.03 -4.22 3.99
C HIS A 133 -4.95 -2.69 3.87
N GLU A 134 -6.10 -2.03 3.74
CA GLU A 134 -6.12 -0.56 3.60
C GLU A 134 -5.66 0.17 4.88
N LEU A 135 -5.86 -0.44 6.06
CA LEU A 135 -5.28 0.08 7.30
C LEU A 135 -3.76 0.02 7.28
N VAL A 136 -3.14 -1.02 6.73
CA VAL A 136 -1.68 -1.10 6.59
C VAL A 136 -1.17 0.03 5.69
N HIS A 137 -1.85 0.31 4.57
CA HIS A 137 -1.56 1.50 3.77
C HIS A 137 -1.69 2.80 4.55
N SER A 138 -2.73 2.92 5.38
CA SER A 138 -2.98 4.14 6.16
C SER A 138 -1.88 4.43 7.18
N VAL A 139 -1.25 3.39 7.75
CA VAL A 139 -0.19 3.52 8.76
C VAL A 139 1.21 3.48 8.17
N ALA A 140 1.35 3.15 6.88
CA ALA A 140 2.60 3.27 6.16
C ALA A 140 3.05 4.74 6.13
N ILE A 141 4.35 4.98 5.92
CA ILE A 141 4.81 6.34 5.68
C ILE A 141 4.15 6.87 4.41
N VAL A 142 3.51 8.04 4.53
CA VAL A 142 2.95 8.76 3.40
C VAL A 142 3.67 10.09 3.25
N THR A 143 4.25 10.33 2.08
CA THR A 143 4.89 11.60 1.72
C THR A 143 4.20 12.14 0.47
N LEU A 144 3.77 13.41 0.53
CA LEU A 144 3.15 14.12 -0.57
C LEU A 144 3.97 15.38 -0.87
N ASP A 145 4.68 15.35 -1.98
CA ASP A 145 5.56 16.42 -2.41
C ASP A 145 5.05 17.01 -3.73
N SER A 146 4.90 18.34 -3.78
CA SER A 146 4.59 19.06 -5.01
C SER A 146 5.57 20.22 -5.17
N LYS A 147 6.27 20.27 -6.29
CA LYS A 147 7.24 21.32 -6.61
C LYS A 147 6.90 21.94 -7.96
N GLU A 148 6.66 23.24 -7.94
CA GLU A 148 6.44 24.03 -9.15
C GLU A 148 7.75 24.68 -9.60
N PHE A 149 8.07 24.54 -10.87
CA PHE A 149 9.26 25.10 -11.50
C PHE A 149 8.85 25.92 -12.71
N GLN A 150 9.45 27.10 -12.87
CA GLN A 150 9.29 27.92 -14.07
C GLN A 150 10.52 27.74 -14.98
N TYR A 151 10.31 27.22 -16.18
CA TYR A 151 11.37 27.05 -17.17
C TYR A 151 11.01 27.79 -18.47
N GLY A 152 11.54 29.00 -18.63
CA GLY A 152 11.13 29.90 -19.70
C GLY A 152 9.66 30.35 -19.54
N ASN A 153 8.80 30.02 -20.52
CA ASN A 153 7.36 30.30 -20.48
C ASN A 153 6.52 29.11 -19.99
N ALA A 154 7.15 27.99 -19.63
CA ALA A 154 6.50 26.78 -19.16
C ALA A 154 6.43 26.75 -17.62
N ASN A 155 5.28 26.35 -17.08
CA ASN A 155 5.11 26.03 -15.67
C ASN A 155 5.10 24.50 -15.55
N ILE A 156 6.15 23.95 -14.95
CA ILE A 156 6.32 22.51 -14.73
C ILE A 156 5.95 22.22 -13.28
N VAL A 157 5.01 21.32 -13.06
CA VAL A 157 4.65 20.81 -11.75
C VAL A 157 5.14 19.38 -11.64
N ASN A 158 6.04 19.13 -10.69
CA ASN A 158 6.43 17.79 -10.28
C ASN A 158 5.64 17.40 -9.03
N GLN A 159 4.87 16.32 -9.11
CA GLN A 159 4.13 15.75 -8.00
C GLN A 159 4.70 14.38 -7.70
N SER A 160 5.11 14.14 -6.46
CA SER A 160 5.53 12.83 -6.00
C SER A 160 4.72 12.38 -4.79
N VAL A 161 4.24 11.15 -4.85
CA VAL A 161 3.51 10.49 -3.76
C VAL A 161 4.29 9.24 -3.38
N GLN A 162 4.56 9.06 -2.10
CA GLN A 162 5.11 7.84 -1.56
C GLN A 162 4.15 7.26 -0.51
N THR A 163 3.91 5.95 -0.59
CA THR A 163 3.20 5.17 0.43
C THR A 163 4.03 3.92 0.71
N GLY A 164 4.65 3.84 1.89
CA GLY A 164 5.60 2.76 2.20
C GLY A 164 6.78 2.76 1.22
N TYR A 165 6.92 1.66 0.47
CA TYR A 165 7.95 1.53 -0.57
C TYR A 165 7.50 2.02 -1.94
N HIS A 166 6.19 2.10 -2.16
CA HIS A 166 5.64 2.56 -3.43
C HIS A 166 5.88 4.05 -3.59
N SER A 167 6.45 4.44 -4.73
CA SER A 167 6.62 5.86 -5.07
C SER A 167 6.16 6.13 -6.49
N THR A 168 5.32 7.14 -6.64
CA THR A 168 4.93 7.70 -7.93
C THR A 168 5.52 9.10 -8.10
N GLU A 169 6.02 9.42 -9.29
CA GLU A 169 6.45 10.77 -9.67
C GLU A 169 5.78 11.14 -10.99
N LYS A 170 5.14 12.31 -11.03
CA LYS A 170 4.43 12.83 -12.19
C LYS A 170 4.93 14.22 -12.50
N VAL A 171 5.47 14.39 -13.71
CA VAL A 171 5.91 15.69 -14.22
C VAL A 171 4.92 16.16 -15.29
N VAL A 172 4.27 17.28 -14.99
CA VAL A 172 3.28 17.93 -15.84
C VAL A 172 3.80 19.29 -16.26
N ASP A 173 3.68 19.62 -17.53
CA ASP A 173 4.02 20.92 -18.10
C ASP A 173 2.76 21.63 -18.58
N PHE A 174 2.56 22.88 -18.14
CA PHE A 174 1.46 23.71 -18.59
C PHE A 174 1.96 24.68 -19.68
N GLU A 175 1.91 24.24 -20.94
CA GLU A 175 2.24 25.08 -22.09
C GLU A 175 0.96 25.69 -22.68
N LYS A 176 0.86 27.02 -22.71
CA LYS A 176 -0.24 27.78 -23.37
C LYS A 176 -1.66 27.30 -22.97
N GLY A 177 -1.86 26.97 -21.70
CA GLY A 177 -3.14 26.48 -21.18
C GLY A 177 -3.45 25.01 -21.47
N LYS A 178 -2.50 24.24 -22.01
CA LYS A 178 -2.60 22.79 -22.18
C LYS A 178 -1.71 22.07 -21.19
N THR A 179 -2.27 21.04 -20.54
CA THR A 179 -1.56 20.10 -19.69
C THR A 179 -0.82 19.07 -20.56
N VAL A 180 0.51 19.11 -20.57
CA VAL A 180 1.39 18.19 -21.29
C VAL A 180 2.07 17.26 -20.27
N PHE A 181 1.78 15.96 -20.34
CA PHE A 181 2.43 14.97 -19.49
C PHE A 181 3.85 14.71 -20.02
N LYS A 182 4.87 14.89 -19.17
CA LYS A 182 6.28 14.72 -19.55
C LYS A 182 6.88 13.41 -19.04
N LYS A 183 6.53 13.00 -17.82
CA LYS A 183 7.08 11.80 -17.17
C LYS A 183 6.11 11.27 -16.14
N TYR A 184 5.96 9.95 -16.10
CA TYR A 184 5.31 9.22 -15.01
C TYR A 184 6.25 8.07 -14.63
N THR A 185 6.67 8.02 -13.37
CA THR A 185 7.35 6.84 -12.81
C THR A 185 6.52 6.31 -11.68
N ASP A 186 6.56 5.00 -11.56
CA ASP A 186 5.78 4.22 -10.64
C ASP A 186 6.68 3.06 -10.22
N ARG A 187 7.16 3.11 -8.97
CA ARG A 187 8.28 2.29 -8.52
C ARG A 187 7.88 1.47 -7.30
N PHE A 188 8.28 0.20 -7.30
CA PHE A 188 8.05 -0.76 -6.22
C PHE A 188 6.57 -0.96 -5.86
N PHE A 189 5.64 -0.70 -6.77
CA PHE A 189 4.20 -0.90 -6.55
C PHE A 189 3.93 -2.33 -6.09
N ALA A 190 4.27 -3.32 -6.92
CA ALA A 190 3.95 -4.72 -6.62
C ALA A 190 4.71 -5.27 -5.39
N VAL A 191 5.92 -4.76 -5.10
CA VAL A 191 6.64 -5.09 -3.85
C VAL A 191 5.90 -4.52 -2.64
N ASN A 192 5.44 -3.27 -2.71
CA ASN A 192 4.71 -2.62 -1.64
C ASN A 192 3.39 -3.35 -1.35
N GLU A 193 2.61 -3.66 -2.39
CA GLU A 193 1.35 -4.41 -2.26
C GLU A 193 1.56 -5.80 -1.65
N ALA A 194 2.60 -6.53 -2.07
CA ALA A 194 2.94 -7.82 -1.46
C ALA A 194 3.29 -7.70 0.03
N ILE A 195 3.97 -6.62 0.44
CA ILE A 195 4.27 -6.37 1.86
C ILE A 195 2.99 -6.03 2.62
N THR A 196 2.17 -5.12 2.08
CA THR A 196 0.89 -4.73 2.66
C THR A 196 -0.01 -5.94 2.89
N GLU A 197 -0.17 -6.79 1.87
CA GLU A 197 -1.04 -7.96 1.91
C GLU A 197 -0.58 -8.98 2.96
N GLU A 198 0.72 -9.31 3.02
CA GLU A 198 1.21 -10.25 4.03
C GLU A 198 1.12 -9.66 5.45
N MET A 199 1.39 -8.36 5.64
CA MET A 199 1.20 -7.69 6.93
C MET A 199 -0.27 -7.67 7.37
N ALA A 200 -1.18 -7.40 6.44
CA ALA A 200 -2.62 -7.42 6.68
C ALA A 200 -3.10 -8.83 7.06
N PHE A 201 -2.53 -9.86 6.44
CA PHE A 201 -2.85 -11.25 6.75
C PHE A 201 -2.29 -11.69 8.12
N GLU A 202 -1.10 -11.22 8.50
CA GLU A 202 -0.57 -11.38 9.85
C GLU A 202 -1.47 -10.70 10.90
N LEU A 203 -1.91 -9.47 10.64
CA LEU A 203 -2.87 -8.74 11.47
C LEU A 203 -4.20 -9.49 11.58
N PHE A 204 -4.72 -10.01 10.46
CA PHE A 204 -5.96 -10.79 10.43
C PHE A 204 -5.90 -12.04 11.31
N LYS A 205 -4.84 -12.84 11.19
CA LYS A 205 -4.63 -14.04 12.02
C LYS A 205 -4.53 -13.71 13.50
N GLU A 206 -3.75 -12.68 13.84
CA GLU A 206 -3.56 -12.27 15.23
C GLU A 206 -4.86 -11.70 15.82
N TYR A 207 -5.64 -10.93 15.03
CA TYR A 207 -6.95 -10.44 15.42
C TYR A 207 -7.93 -11.59 15.69
N ALA A 208 -8.01 -12.56 14.79
CA ALA A 208 -8.83 -13.74 14.94
C ALA A 208 -8.46 -14.53 16.22
N GLN A 209 -7.16 -14.69 16.48
CA GLN A 209 -6.67 -15.38 17.66
C GLN A 209 -7.00 -14.64 18.97
N ARG A 210 -6.88 -13.31 19.00
CA ARG A 210 -7.12 -12.50 20.20
C ARG A 210 -8.60 -12.32 20.53
N THR A 211 -9.45 -12.21 19.51
CA THR A 211 -10.89 -12.03 19.69
C THR A 211 -11.61 -13.36 19.94
N GLY A 212 -11.14 -14.44 19.32
CA GLY A 212 -11.85 -15.72 19.33
C GLY A 212 -13.14 -15.73 18.50
N ASP A 213 -13.43 -14.64 17.77
CA ASP A 213 -14.67 -14.45 17.01
C ASP A 213 -14.63 -15.13 15.62
N ILE A 214 -13.44 -15.53 15.17
CA ILE A 214 -13.22 -16.19 13.88
C ILE A 214 -12.65 -17.58 14.16
N SER A 215 -13.30 -18.62 13.66
CA SER A 215 -12.87 -19.99 13.95
C SER A 215 -11.59 -20.33 13.19
N LYS A 216 -10.82 -21.30 13.72
CA LYS A 216 -9.64 -21.80 13.00
C LYS A 216 -9.99 -22.34 11.60
N LEU A 217 -11.15 -23.00 11.46
CA LEU A 217 -11.62 -23.52 10.18
C LEU A 217 -11.85 -22.40 9.16
N ASP A 218 -12.44 -21.28 9.60
CA ASP A 218 -12.65 -20.10 8.75
C ASP A 218 -11.31 -19.50 8.29
N ILE A 219 -10.32 -19.41 9.19
CA ILE A 219 -8.97 -18.94 8.85
C ILE A 219 -8.30 -19.87 7.85
N ASP A 220 -8.39 -21.19 8.06
CA ASP A 220 -7.78 -22.19 7.19
C ASP A 220 -8.43 -22.15 5.79
N GLU A 221 -9.75 -21.97 5.71
CA GLU A 221 -10.49 -21.82 4.46
C GLU A 221 -10.13 -20.53 3.73
N PHE A 222 -10.10 -19.39 4.45
CA PHE A 222 -9.65 -18.10 3.92
C PHE A 222 -8.22 -18.22 3.36
N THR A 223 -7.31 -18.81 4.13
CA THR A 223 -5.91 -18.98 3.74
C THR A 223 -5.79 -19.80 2.46
N LYS A 224 -6.56 -20.88 2.35
CA LYS A 224 -6.51 -21.79 1.20
C LYS A 224 -7.10 -21.17 -0.07
N ASN A 225 -8.25 -20.50 0.05
CA ASN A 225 -9.04 -20.07 -1.10
C ASN A 225 -8.72 -18.62 -1.55
N ILE A 226 -8.15 -17.79 -0.68
CA ILE A 226 -7.76 -16.40 -0.97
C ILE A 226 -6.23 -16.27 -0.90
N HIS A 227 -5.62 -16.33 0.29
CA HIS A 227 -4.20 -15.98 0.53
C HIS A 227 -3.15 -16.93 -0.07
N ARG A 228 -3.56 -18.12 -0.52
CA ARG A 228 -2.67 -19.09 -1.18
C ARG A 228 -3.18 -19.57 -2.52
N SER A 229 -4.27 -18.98 -3.00
CA SER A 229 -4.85 -19.34 -4.28
C SER A 229 -4.04 -18.68 -5.40
N ASP A 230 -3.66 -19.47 -6.41
CA ASP A 230 -2.96 -18.96 -7.59
C ASP A 230 -3.88 -18.09 -8.49
N LYS A 231 -5.16 -17.95 -8.12
CA LYS A 231 -6.09 -17.00 -8.76
C LYS A 231 -5.82 -15.54 -8.39
N PHE A 232 -5.07 -15.28 -7.34
CA PHE A 232 -4.75 -13.94 -6.88
C PHE A 232 -3.27 -13.64 -7.16
N ASP A 233 -3.05 -12.69 -8.06
CA ASP A 233 -1.75 -12.25 -8.58
C ASP A 233 -0.72 -11.97 -7.45
N LEU A 234 -1.14 -11.25 -6.40
CA LEU A 234 -0.27 -10.86 -5.29
C LEU A 234 0.36 -12.02 -4.50
N ASN A 235 -0.27 -13.19 -4.47
CA ASN A 235 0.27 -14.35 -3.74
C ASN A 235 1.62 -14.81 -4.31
N PHE A 236 1.80 -14.68 -5.62
CA PHE A 236 3.06 -15.02 -6.25
C PHE A 236 4.15 -14.00 -5.89
N ALA A 237 3.82 -12.70 -5.90
CA ALA A 237 4.72 -11.64 -5.45
C ALA A 237 5.18 -11.86 -3.99
N ILE A 238 4.26 -12.24 -3.08
CA ILE A 238 4.58 -12.59 -1.69
C ILE A 238 5.56 -13.76 -1.61
N LYS A 239 5.32 -14.84 -2.38
CA LYS A 239 6.22 -16.02 -2.42
C LYS A 239 7.62 -15.61 -2.88
N CYS A 240 7.71 -14.80 -3.94
CA CYS A 240 8.98 -14.28 -4.45
C CYS A 240 9.70 -13.41 -3.42
N LEU A 241 8.98 -12.51 -2.77
CA LEU A 241 9.55 -11.64 -1.74
C LEU A 241 10.10 -12.41 -0.54
N LYS A 242 9.39 -13.44 -0.08
CA LYS A 242 9.89 -14.34 0.98
C LYS A 242 11.16 -15.07 0.56
N LYS A 243 11.20 -15.57 -0.68
CA LYS A 243 12.40 -16.20 -1.24
C LYS A 243 13.58 -15.23 -1.34
N MET A 244 13.32 -13.99 -1.73
CA MET A 244 14.33 -12.93 -1.74
C MET A 244 14.86 -12.65 -0.33
N CYS A 245 13.99 -12.59 0.68
CA CYS A 245 14.39 -12.44 2.08
C CYS A 245 15.33 -13.56 2.53
N ASP A 246 15.04 -14.81 2.15
CA ASP A 246 15.91 -15.95 2.47
C ASP A 246 17.29 -15.83 1.82
N ILE A 247 17.36 -15.45 0.54
CA ILE A 247 18.64 -15.30 -0.18
C ILE A 247 19.47 -14.16 0.41
N VAL A 248 18.86 -13.00 0.65
CA VAL A 248 19.51 -11.86 1.30
C VAL A 248 19.97 -12.26 2.70
N GLY A 249 19.14 -13.00 3.44
CA GLY A 249 19.46 -13.50 4.78
C GLY A 249 20.70 -14.40 4.78
N ILE A 250 20.77 -15.37 3.87
CA ILE A 250 21.95 -16.25 3.70
C ILE A 250 23.21 -15.43 3.44
N LYS A 251 23.13 -14.42 2.57
CA LYS A 251 24.27 -13.56 2.21
C LYS A 251 24.70 -12.65 3.36
N ALA A 252 23.76 -12.16 4.15
CA ALA A 252 24.01 -11.29 5.30
C ALA A 252 24.31 -12.07 6.60
N GLY A 253 24.20 -13.40 6.61
CA GLY A 253 24.40 -14.23 7.80
C GLY A 253 23.27 -14.12 8.84
N VAL A 254 22.04 -13.82 8.40
CA VAL A 254 20.83 -13.71 9.25
C VAL A 254 19.70 -14.58 8.72
N GLN A 255 18.68 -14.84 9.53
CA GLN A 255 17.49 -15.56 9.08
C GLN A 255 16.65 -14.69 8.14
N GLY A 256 15.97 -15.29 7.15
CA GLY A 256 15.08 -14.56 6.23
C GLY A 256 13.99 -13.77 6.94
N ASP A 257 13.46 -14.28 8.07
CA ASP A 257 12.50 -13.55 8.93
C ASP A 257 13.06 -12.22 9.47
N VAL A 258 14.37 -12.14 9.72
CA VAL A 258 15.01 -10.88 10.12
C VAL A 258 15.01 -9.87 8.97
N VAL A 259 15.21 -10.35 7.74
CA VAL A 259 15.13 -9.50 6.52
C VAL A 259 13.69 -9.06 6.28
N TRP A 260 12.71 -9.95 6.43
CA TRP A 260 11.28 -9.63 6.37
C TRP A 260 10.89 -8.54 7.36
N LYS A 261 11.31 -8.66 8.62
CA LYS A 261 11.11 -7.60 9.64
C LYS A 261 11.78 -6.28 9.24
N GLY A 262 12.90 -6.34 8.52
CA GLY A 262 13.52 -5.17 7.89
C GLY A 262 12.61 -4.50 6.86
N PHE A 263 11.95 -5.30 6.01
CA PHE A 263 10.96 -4.80 5.06
C PHE A 263 9.77 -4.16 5.78
N VAL A 264 9.14 -4.88 6.71
CA VAL A 264 8.02 -4.38 7.54
C VAL A 264 8.39 -3.06 8.22
N ARG A 265 9.60 -2.95 8.78
CA ARG A 265 10.07 -1.71 9.38
C ARG A 265 10.16 -0.56 8.37
N GLY A 266 10.64 -0.81 7.16
CA GLY A 266 10.75 0.23 6.15
C GLY A 266 9.40 0.70 5.58
N VAL A 267 8.31 -0.06 5.75
CA VAL A 267 6.94 0.45 5.45
C VAL A 267 6.62 1.70 6.28
N PHE A 268 7.13 1.77 7.52
CA PHE A 268 6.88 2.89 8.43
C PHE A 268 7.95 3.99 8.38
N TYR A 269 8.98 3.84 7.57
CA TYR A 269 10.17 4.68 7.65
C TYR A 269 10.50 5.29 6.29
N ASP A 270 11.03 6.52 6.28
CA ASP A 270 11.53 7.19 5.07
C ASP A 270 12.85 6.59 4.56
N LYS A 271 12.87 5.27 4.38
CA LYS A 271 13.97 4.47 3.85
C LYS A 271 13.45 3.77 2.62
N THR A 272 13.56 4.46 1.49
CA THR A 272 13.38 3.86 0.17
C THR A 272 14.38 2.72 -0.03
N LEU A 273 13.99 1.70 -0.79
CA LEU A 273 14.90 0.63 -1.23
C LEU A 273 16.06 1.19 -2.07
N GLU A 274 15.94 2.43 -2.53
CA GLU A 274 16.90 3.08 -3.42
C GLU A 274 18.13 3.67 -2.72
N LYS A 275 18.22 3.61 -1.38
CA LYS A 275 19.42 4.06 -0.68
C LYS A 275 20.64 3.23 -1.10
N SER A 276 21.80 3.89 -1.24
CA SER A 276 23.04 3.28 -1.75
C SER A 276 23.41 1.99 -1.03
N ASP A 277 23.26 1.95 0.28
CA ASP A 277 23.64 0.81 1.11
C ASP A 277 22.68 -0.37 0.90
N VAL A 278 21.39 -0.09 0.69
CA VAL A 278 20.37 -1.10 0.37
C VAL A 278 20.62 -1.63 -1.04
N LYS A 279 20.81 -0.75 -2.03
CA LYS A 279 21.19 -1.12 -3.40
C LYS A 279 22.40 -2.05 -3.43
N LYS A 280 23.41 -1.76 -2.60
CA LYS A 280 24.61 -2.59 -2.48
C LYS A 280 24.27 -4.00 -1.96
N TRP A 281 23.47 -4.13 -0.91
CA TRP A 281 23.07 -5.45 -0.39
C TRP A 281 22.33 -6.30 -1.43
N PHE A 282 21.41 -5.69 -2.18
CA PHE A 282 20.71 -6.39 -3.26
C PHE A 282 21.65 -6.75 -4.41
N SER A 283 22.59 -5.87 -4.74
CA SER A 283 23.60 -6.15 -5.77
C SER A 283 24.53 -7.30 -5.39
N ASP A 284 24.93 -7.38 -4.12
CA ASP A 284 25.78 -8.46 -3.58
C ASP A 284 25.01 -9.80 -3.49
N ALA A 285 23.69 -9.74 -3.30
CA ALA A 285 22.84 -10.93 -3.17
C ALA A 285 22.42 -11.53 -4.51
N PHE A 286 22.11 -10.70 -5.51
CA PHE A 286 21.54 -11.12 -6.80
C PHE A 286 22.48 -10.75 -7.95
N SER A 287 22.51 -9.46 -8.32
CA SER A 287 23.47 -8.85 -9.24
C SER A 287 23.25 -7.33 -9.29
N PRO A 288 24.19 -6.57 -9.88
CA PRO A 288 23.92 -5.19 -10.26
C PRO A 288 22.67 -5.10 -11.15
N GLY A 289 21.80 -4.10 -10.93
CA GLY A 289 20.59 -3.85 -11.72
C GLY A 289 19.34 -4.60 -11.25
N PHE A 290 19.47 -5.61 -10.37
CA PHE A 290 18.33 -6.38 -9.87
C PHE A 290 17.26 -5.49 -9.24
N LEU A 291 17.67 -4.53 -8.40
CA LEU A 291 16.73 -3.69 -7.67
C LEU A 291 16.03 -2.67 -8.57
N GLU A 292 16.73 -2.18 -9.60
CA GLU A 292 16.15 -1.32 -10.62
C GLU A 292 15.06 -2.04 -11.43
N GLU A 293 15.30 -3.29 -11.82
CA GLU A 293 14.30 -4.11 -12.51
C GLU A 293 13.13 -4.47 -11.59
N LEU A 294 13.40 -4.82 -10.33
CA LEU A 294 12.36 -5.05 -9.31
C LEU A 294 11.48 -3.81 -9.11
N ALA A 295 12.05 -2.62 -9.20
CA ALA A 295 11.32 -1.36 -9.04
C ALA A 295 10.28 -1.15 -10.14
N GLU A 296 10.47 -1.71 -11.33
CA GLU A 296 9.61 -1.47 -12.49
C GLU A 296 8.46 -2.49 -12.61
N ILE A 297 8.46 -3.52 -11.77
CA ILE A 297 7.42 -4.55 -11.75
C ILE A 297 6.09 -3.97 -11.25
N LYS A 298 5.04 -4.24 -12.03
CA LYS A 298 3.66 -3.83 -11.72
C LYS A 298 2.71 -5.00 -11.45
N ILE A 299 2.98 -6.17 -12.04
CA ILE A 299 2.14 -7.36 -11.97
C ILE A 299 2.96 -8.60 -11.59
N SER A 300 2.32 -9.67 -11.12
CA SER A 300 3.04 -10.87 -10.65
C SER A 300 3.79 -11.64 -11.74
N ASP A 301 3.32 -11.63 -12.98
CA ASP A 301 3.99 -12.34 -14.07
C ASP A 301 5.42 -11.78 -14.29
N ASP A 302 5.58 -10.46 -14.13
CA ASP A 302 6.89 -9.81 -14.21
C ASP A 302 7.82 -10.21 -13.06
N PHE A 303 7.27 -10.52 -11.88
CA PHE A 303 8.04 -11.13 -10.78
C PHE A 303 8.61 -12.48 -11.20
N ALA A 304 7.83 -13.32 -11.88
CA ALA A 304 8.27 -14.68 -12.24
C ALA A 304 9.44 -14.61 -13.22
N ILE A 305 9.30 -13.75 -14.24
CA ILE A 305 10.33 -13.50 -15.24
C ILE A 305 11.61 -12.99 -14.57
N LEU A 306 11.48 -12.06 -13.63
CA LEU A 306 12.63 -11.52 -12.90
C LEU A 306 13.32 -12.61 -12.05
N MET A 307 12.53 -13.39 -11.31
CA MET A 307 13.07 -14.46 -10.46
C MET A 307 13.81 -15.52 -11.29
N ASP A 308 13.26 -15.94 -12.43
CA ASP A 308 13.89 -16.90 -13.35
C ASP A 308 15.19 -16.35 -13.95
N LYS A 309 15.18 -15.08 -14.39
CA LYS A 309 16.36 -14.40 -14.93
C LYS A 309 17.54 -14.44 -13.94
N TYR A 310 17.25 -14.26 -12.66
CA TYR A 310 18.23 -14.25 -11.58
C TYR A 310 18.42 -15.60 -10.89
N LYS A 311 17.78 -16.67 -11.39
CA LYS A 311 17.85 -18.04 -10.86
C LYS A 311 17.51 -18.12 -9.36
N ILE A 312 16.51 -17.35 -8.95
CA ILE A 312 16.01 -17.25 -7.57
C ILE A 312 15.00 -18.37 -7.29
N VAL A 313 14.25 -18.78 -8.31
CA VAL A 313 13.28 -19.88 -8.31
C VAL A 313 13.69 -20.91 -9.36
#